data_AF-A0A011UZZ3-F1
#
_entry.id   AF-A0A011UZZ3-F1
#
_cell.length_a   1.000
_cell.length_b   1.000
_cell.length_c   1.000
_cell.angle_alpha   90.00
_cell.angle_beta   90.00
_cell.angle_gamma   90.00
#
_symmetry.space_group_name_H-M   'P 1'
#
loop_
_entity.id
_entity.type
_entity.pdbx_description
1 polymer ?
#
loop_
_entity_poly.entity_id
_entity_poly.type
_entity_poly.pdbx_seq_one_letter_code
_entity_poly.pdbx_strand_id
1 'polypeptide(L)' 'MQKIVDVAKKYNGILKITSGQRILITNLKQEDLENIWNELGMEPAIHSYSSSSSILWINYIINKKIHL' A
#
# COMPACT_ATOMS: atom_id res chain seq x y z
N MET A 1 -13.09 -3.90 1.22
CA MET A 1 -11.95 -4.76 1.59
C MET A 1 -11.48 -5.58 0.40
N GLN A 2 -12.40 -6.19 -0.37
CA GLN A 2 -12.12 -6.96 -1.60
C GLN A 2 -11.11 -6.30 -2.55
N LYS A 3 -11.29 -5.01 -2.88
CA LYS A 3 -10.39 -4.26 -3.77
C LYS A 3 -8.91 -4.29 -3.37
N ILE A 4 -8.63 -4.20 -2.07
CA ILE A 4 -7.27 -4.23 -1.51
C ILE A 4 -6.66 -5.63 -1.69
N VAL A 5 -7.47 -6.67 -1.50
CA VAL A 5 -7.07 -8.06 -1.70
C VAL A 5 -6.79 -8.35 -3.17
N ASP A 6 -7.63 -7.85 -4.07
CA ASP A 6 -7.48 -8.06 -5.51
C ASP A 6 -6.22 -7.37 -6.04
N VAL A 7 -5.98 -6.13 -5.61
CA VAL A 7 -4.75 -5.39 -5.94
C VAL A 7 -3.52 -6.10 -5.38
N ALA A 8 -3.54 -6.53 -4.12
CA ALA A 8 -2.43 -7.29 -3.56
C ALA A 8 -2.15 -8.57 -4.36
N LYS A 9 -3.17 -9.32 -4.77
CA LYS A 9 -2.98 -10.52 -5.62
C LYS A 9 -2.41 -10.17 -6.99
N LYS A 10 -2.95 -9.14 -7.65
CA LYS A 10 -2.55 -8.72 -9.00
C LYS A 10 -1.07 -8.31 -9.07
N TYR A 11 -0.60 -7.61 -8.05
CA TYR A 11 0.78 -7.11 -7.98
C TYR A 11 1.70 -7.99 -7.14
N ASN A 12 1.27 -9.20 -6.78
CA ASN A 12 2.00 -10.13 -5.91
C ASN A 12 2.45 -9.49 -4.57
N GLY A 13 1.63 -8.57 -4.07
CA GLY A 13 1.84 -7.85 -2.83
C GLY A 13 1.44 -8.67 -1.61
N ILE A 14 2.17 -8.48 -0.52
CA ILE A 14 1.94 -9.16 0.76
C ILE A 14 1.17 -8.23 1.69
N LEU A 15 0.00 -8.70 2.14
CA LEU A 15 -0.82 -8.00 3.13
C LEU A 15 -0.30 -8.27 4.55
N LYS A 16 -0.08 -7.19 5.31
CA LYS A 16 0.24 -7.24 6.74
C LYS A 16 -0.80 -6.44 7.53
N ILE A 17 -1.34 -7.02 8.59
CA ILE A 17 -2.17 -6.32 9.56
C ILE A 17 -1.27 -5.84 10.70
N THR A 18 -1.37 -4.56 11.05
CA THR A 18 -0.57 -3.96 12.12
C THR A 18 -1.41 -3.67 13.36
N SER A 19 -0.76 -3.48 14.51
CA SER A 19 -1.42 -3.19 15.81
C SER A 19 -2.29 -1.93 15.80
N GLY A 20 -2.11 -1.04 14.82
CA GLY A 20 -2.95 0.16 14.63
C GLY A 20 -4.28 -0.09 13.90
N GLN A 21 -4.71 -1.35 13.70
CA GLN A 21 -5.86 -1.71 12.87
C GLN A 21 -5.72 -1.20 11.42
N ARG A 22 -4.49 -1.29 10.89
CA ARG A 22 -4.13 -0.85 9.54
C ARG A 22 -3.71 -2.03 8.67
N ILE A 23 -3.98 -1.91 7.38
CA ILE A 23 -3.52 -2.84 6.35
C ILE A 23 -2.34 -2.21 5.61
N LEU A 24 -1.25 -2.95 5.54
CA LEU A 24 -0.08 -2.60 4.75
C LEU A 24 0.05 -3.59 3.59
N ILE A 25 0.27 -3.08 2.37
CA ILE A 25 0.66 -3.90 1.22
C ILE A 25 2.16 -3.71 1.02
N THR A 26 2.90 -4.81 0.96
CA THR A 26 4.36 -4.82 0.74
C THR A 26 4.71 -5.65 -0.49
N ASN A 27 5.99 -5.73 -0.87
CA ASN A 27 6.44 -6.49 -2.04
C ASN A 27 5.85 -5.95 -3.37
N LEU A 28 5.76 -4.62 -3.48
CA LEU A 28 5.30 -3.93 -4.69
C LEU A 28 6.50 -3.34 -5.41
N LYS A 29 6.39 -3.25 -6.74
CA LYS A 29 7.38 -2.57 -7.57
C LYS A 29 7.08 -1.06 -7.60
N GLN A 30 8.13 -0.25 -7.68
CA GLN A 30 7.99 1.21 -7.64
C GLN A 30 7.25 1.73 -8.88
N GLU A 31 7.54 1.16 -10.04
CA GLU A 31 6.91 1.49 -11.32
C GLU A 31 5.40 1.21 -11.37
N ASP A 32 4.90 0.32 -10.51
CA ASP A 32 3.49 -0.05 -10.47
C ASP A 32 2.65 0.84 -9.54
N LEU A 33 3.28 1.69 -8.72
CA LEU A 33 2.60 2.41 -7.64
C LEU A 33 1.51 3.37 -8.14
N GLU A 34 1.73 4.07 -9.24
CA GLU A 34 0.73 4.98 -9.82
C GLU A 34 -0.52 4.20 -10.28
N ASN A 35 -0.32 3.07 -10.95
CA ASN A 35 -1.42 2.19 -11.37
C ASN A 35 -2.18 1.62 -10.18
N ILE A 36 -1.46 1.20 -9.14
CA ILE A 36 -2.04 0.67 -7.90
C ILE A 36 -2.96 1.71 -7.25
N TRP A 37 -2.56 2.98 -7.18
CA TRP A 37 -3.39 4.05 -6.63
C TRP A 37 -4.65 4.30 -7.45
N ASN A 38 -4.50 4.39 -8.77
CA ASN A 38 -5.62 4.56 -9.69
C ASN A 38 -6.63 3.40 -9.54
N GLU A 39 -6.14 2.17 -9.45
CA GLU A 39 -6.99 0.98 -9.26
C GLU A 39 -7.68 0.96 -7.91
N LEU A 40 -6.99 1.34 -6.84
CA LEU A 40 -7.58 1.49 -5.52
C LEU A 40 -8.61 2.62 -5.49
N GLY A 41 -8.47 3.63 -6.35
CA GLY A 41 -9.25 4.87 -6.32
C GLY A 41 -8.90 5.68 -5.07
N MET A 42 -7.61 5.74 -4.75
CA MET A 42 -7.07 6.40 -3.57
C MET A 42 -5.89 7.28 -3.98
N GLU A 43 -5.70 8.39 -3.28
CA GLU A 43 -4.53 9.24 -3.47
C GLU A 43 -3.42 8.86 -2.49
N PRO A 44 -2.15 8.92 -2.93
CA PRO A 44 -1.04 8.78 -2.01
C PRO A 44 -1.03 9.88 -0.97
N ALA A 45 -0.77 9.52 0.29
CA ALA A 45 -0.56 10.52 1.34
C ALA A 45 0.72 11.36 1.14
N ILE A 46 1.68 10.87 0.34
CA ILE A 46 2.95 11.52 0.03
C ILE A 46 3.30 11.25 -1.44
N HIS A 47 3.54 12.31 -2.21
CA HIS A 47 3.87 12.24 -3.65
C HIS A 47 5.37 12.05 -3.94
N SER A 48 6.26 12.23 -2.96
CA SER A 48 7.70 12.10 -3.14
C SER A 48 8.21 10.71 -2.77
N TYR A 49 8.50 9.88 -3.77
CA TYR A 49 9.24 8.63 -3.60
C TYR A 49 10.74 8.94 -3.46
N SER A 50 11.23 9.24 -2.25
CA SER A 50 12.66 9.47 -2.06
C SER A 50 13.42 8.14 -2.08
N SER A 51 14.36 8.00 -3.01
CA SER A 51 15.20 6.81 -3.27
C SER A 51 16.30 6.57 -2.23
N SER A 52 16.25 7.22 -1.08
CA SER A 52 17.28 7.14 -0.04
C SER A 52 16.72 6.38 1.16
N SER A 53 17.37 5.25 1.45
CA SER A 53 17.07 4.30 2.54
C SER A 53 16.14 3.16 2.17
N SER A 54 16.73 2.13 1.53
CA SER A 54 16.39 0.75 1.83
C SER A 54 16.32 0.60 3.35
N ILE A 55 15.16 0.25 3.89
CA ILE A 55 14.82 0.22 5.33
C ILE A 55 14.47 1.62 5.86
N LEU A 56 13.16 1.81 6.10
CA LEU A 56 12.47 2.89 6.83
C LEU A 56 11.59 3.79 5.94
N TRP A 57 10.31 3.43 5.93
CA TRP A 57 9.12 4.25 5.58
C TRP A 57 8.62 4.32 4.14
N ILE A 58 8.53 3.19 3.41
CA ILE A 58 7.33 2.98 2.57
C ILE A 58 6.20 2.54 3.50
N ASN A 59 5.76 3.44 4.38
CA ASN A 59 4.48 3.32 5.07
C ASN A 59 3.38 3.78 4.11
N TYR A 60 3.31 3.12 2.95
CA TYR A 60 2.13 3.09 2.07
C TYR A 60 1.06 2.22 2.73
N ILE A 61 0.67 2.67 3.90
CA ILE A 61 -0.49 2.16 4.57
C ILE A 61 -1.65 2.76 3.77
N ILE A 62 -2.45 1.91 3.13
CA ILE A 62 -3.85 2.25 2.94
C ILE A 62 -4.37 2.39 4.37
N ASN A 63 -4.31 3.61 4.91
CA ASN A 63 -4.69 3.95 6.29
C ASN A 63 -6.22 3.92 6.42
N LYS A 64 -6.84 2.88 5.88
CA LYS A 64 -8.22 2.55 6.15
C LYS A 64 -8.23 1.83 7.49
N LYS A 65 -8.49 2.60 8.54
CA LYS A 65 -8.83 2.04 9.85
C LYS A 65 -9.92 1.00 9.64
N ILE A 66 -9.62 -0.25 10.00
CA ILE A 66 -10.65 -1.30 9.97
C ILE A 66 -11.56 -0.99 11.16
N HIS A 67 -12.73 -0.42 10.87
CA HIS A 67 -13.84 -0.44 11.83
C HIS A 67 -14.43 -1.85 11.75
N LEU A 68 -14.12 -2.68 12.75
CA LEU A 68 -14.84 -3.93 13.00
C LEU A 68 -16.22 -3.62 13.58
#